data_AF-R4LQP0-F1
#
_entry.id   AF-R4LQP0-F1
#
_cell.length_a   1.000
_cell.length_b   1.000
_cell.length_c   1.000
_cell.angle_alpha   90.00
_cell.angle_beta   90.00
_cell.angle_gamma   90.00
#
_symmetry.space_group_name_H-M   'P 1'
#
loop_
_entity.id
_entity.type
_entity.pdbx_description
1 polymer ?
#
loop_
_entity_poly.entity_id
_entity_poly.type
_entity_poly.pdbx_seq_one_letter_code
_entity_poly.pdbx_strand_id
1 'polypeptide(L)'
;MTRVAEFKRRHVERYRQWLLERPAARGGPLHRHTVRDRLSKLRGFLRRLDEWDAADRPPRQLVFDSDFPIADEPLPRFLDDAAAAKLLAAARSDPDPFNRLAIEILARTGMRRSEMLGLTIDAVVQIGSAYWLRVPVGKMHTDRYVPLHPQLKTLLDDWLLHRPEGLRSNLLFTDHGRPVNASRIEAAVRKAAEQAGLGRVTPHQLRHTLATQAINRGMFLEAIAALLGHRSLSMTRVYARIADRTVADEYFAVSEKVEALYDAPRRLPADTEGSEMGKLRREMHRRMPGNGYCARPVEMDCHFESICESCTFFVTTIEFRPTLERQRDDAAAKGQVAREQIFDGLLSRLDQQAS
;
A
#
# COMPACT_ATOMS: atom_id res chain seq x y z
N MET A 1 -25.88 14.52 -45.96
CA MET A 1 -25.47 13.12 -46.15
C MET A 1 -26.69 12.25 -45.99
N THR A 2 -27.07 11.53 -47.04
CA THR A 2 -28.23 10.63 -47.07
C THR A 2 -27.82 9.16 -47.24
N ARG A 3 -26.52 8.91 -47.50
CA ARG A 3 -25.94 7.58 -47.73
C ARG A 3 -24.71 7.35 -46.85
N VAL A 4 -24.51 6.10 -46.43
CA VAL A 4 -23.37 5.69 -45.61
C VAL A 4 -22.09 5.58 -46.45
N ALA A 5 -22.18 5.30 -47.75
CA ALA A 5 -21.03 5.29 -48.66
C ALA A 5 -20.34 6.67 -48.79
N GLU A 6 -21.07 7.76 -48.50
CA GLU A 6 -20.53 9.12 -48.46
C GLU A 6 -19.68 9.39 -47.20
N PHE A 7 -19.66 8.46 -46.23
CA PHE A 7 -18.90 8.62 -45.00
C PHE A 7 -17.40 8.54 -45.28
N LYS A 8 -16.67 9.57 -44.84
CA LYS A 8 -15.24 9.75 -45.08
C LYS A 8 -14.50 9.90 -43.76
N ARG A 9 -13.18 9.72 -43.82
CA ARG A 9 -12.26 9.87 -42.68
C ARG A 9 -12.48 11.17 -41.89
N ARG A 10 -12.61 12.30 -42.59
CA ARG A 10 -12.90 13.63 -41.99
C ARG A 10 -14.16 13.66 -41.12
N HIS A 11 -15.16 12.82 -41.40
CA HIS A 11 -16.38 12.76 -40.59
C HIS A 11 -16.13 12.03 -39.27
N VAL A 12 -15.27 11.01 -39.25
CA VAL A 12 -14.83 10.33 -38.01
C VAL A 12 -14.02 11.28 -37.15
N GLU A 13 -13.09 12.04 -37.75
CA GLU A 13 -12.26 13.02 -37.05
C GLU A 13 -13.11 14.13 -36.43
N ARG A 14 -14.06 14.69 -37.21
CA ARG A 14 -15.01 15.69 -36.72
C ARG A 14 -15.92 15.13 -35.62
N TYR A 15 -16.37 13.88 -35.75
CA TYR A 15 -17.19 13.22 -34.72
C TYR A 15 -16.39 13.02 -33.43
N ARG A 16 -15.13 12.58 -33.53
CA ARG A 16 -14.22 12.44 -32.40
C ARG A 16 -14.00 13.77 -31.69
N GLN A 17 -13.70 14.83 -32.43
CA GLN A 17 -13.53 16.18 -31.88
C GLN A 17 -14.80 16.65 -31.19
N TRP A 18 -15.96 16.49 -31.85
CA TRP A 18 -17.25 16.84 -31.27
C TRP A 18 -17.56 16.04 -29.99
N LEU A 19 -17.16 14.76 -29.91
CA LEU A 19 -17.30 13.97 -28.68
C LEU A 19 -16.43 14.51 -27.53
N LEU A 20 -15.25 15.04 -27.82
CA LEU A 20 -14.34 15.59 -26.81
C LEU A 20 -14.81 16.96 -26.31
N GLU A 21 -15.39 17.78 -27.19
CA GLU A 21 -15.90 19.13 -26.88
C GLU A 21 -17.29 19.10 -26.24
N ARG A 22 -18.08 18.05 -26.49
CA ARG A 22 -19.45 17.96 -25.98
C ARG A 22 -19.47 17.80 -24.46
N PRO A 23 -20.30 18.59 -23.74
CA PRO A 23 -20.47 18.39 -22.31
C PRO A 23 -21.23 17.09 -21.99
N ALA A 24 -20.86 16.46 -20.89
CA ALA A 24 -21.59 15.36 -20.29
C ALA A 24 -22.94 15.83 -19.73
N ALA A 25 -23.88 14.91 -19.52
CA ALA A 25 -25.20 15.21 -18.98
C ALA A 25 -25.17 15.87 -17.58
N ARG A 26 -24.06 15.75 -16.85
CA ARG A 26 -23.87 16.37 -15.52
C ARG A 26 -22.88 17.56 -15.55
N GLY A 27 -22.60 18.12 -16.71
CA GLY A 27 -21.56 19.13 -16.91
C GLY A 27 -20.15 18.54 -17.04
N GLY A 28 -19.23 19.34 -17.58
CA GLY A 28 -17.83 18.93 -17.85
C GLY A 28 -17.64 18.06 -19.09
N PRO A 29 -16.39 17.72 -19.47
CA PRO A 29 -16.10 16.92 -20.65
C PRO A 29 -16.57 15.46 -20.50
N LEU A 30 -16.85 14.79 -21.62
CA LEU A 30 -17.15 13.36 -21.60
C LEU A 30 -15.96 12.53 -21.08
N HIS A 31 -16.26 11.55 -20.22
CA HIS A 31 -15.24 10.61 -19.75
C HIS A 31 -14.61 9.85 -20.93
N ARG A 32 -13.28 9.65 -20.91
CA ARG A 32 -12.53 8.99 -22.00
C ARG A 32 -13.10 7.61 -22.39
N HIS A 33 -13.53 6.83 -21.39
CA HIS A 33 -14.22 5.55 -21.63
C HIS A 33 -15.51 5.71 -22.45
N THR A 34 -16.29 6.77 -22.22
CA THR A 34 -17.53 7.05 -22.97
C THR A 34 -17.21 7.41 -24.44
N VAL A 35 -16.15 8.19 -24.67
CA VAL A 35 -15.68 8.51 -26.03
C VAL A 35 -15.22 7.23 -26.74
N ARG A 36 -14.42 6.40 -26.06
CA ARG A 36 -13.96 5.09 -26.56
C ARG A 36 -15.12 4.14 -26.89
N ASP A 37 -16.14 4.06 -26.03
CA ASP A 37 -17.33 3.23 -26.23
C ASP A 37 -18.13 3.67 -27.46
N ARG A 38 -18.34 4.98 -27.63
CA ARG A 38 -19.05 5.52 -28.81
C ARG A 38 -18.29 5.29 -30.11
N LEU A 39 -16.98 5.49 -30.12
CA LEU A 39 -16.13 5.17 -31.28
C LEU A 39 -16.10 3.67 -31.56
N SER A 40 -16.13 2.83 -30.52
CA SER A 40 -16.19 1.37 -30.67
C SER A 40 -17.50 0.93 -31.33
N LYS A 41 -18.62 1.55 -30.95
CA LYS A 41 -19.93 1.33 -31.58
C LYS A 41 -19.95 1.74 -33.04
N LEU A 42 -19.38 2.91 -33.37
CA LEU A 42 -19.24 3.36 -34.76
C LEU A 42 -18.38 2.39 -35.58
N ARG A 43 -17.20 2.01 -35.07
CA ARG A 43 -16.32 1.02 -35.72
C ARG A 43 -17.05 -0.31 -35.93
N GLY A 44 -17.76 -0.79 -34.91
CA GLY A 44 -18.55 -2.02 -34.97
C GLY A 44 -19.66 -1.95 -36.03
N PHE A 45 -20.40 -0.84 -36.09
CA PHE A 45 -21.43 -0.61 -37.10
C PHE A 45 -20.85 -0.63 -38.52
N LEU A 46 -19.78 0.12 -38.78
CA LEU A 46 -19.15 0.16 -40.10
C LEU A 46 -18.55 -1.19 -40.50
N ARG A 47 -17.94 -1.90 -39.54
CA ARG A 47 -17.44 -3.26 -39.77
C ARG A 47 -18.58 -4.23 -40.09
N ARG A 48 -19.74 -4.09 -39.46
CA ARG A 48 -20.92 -4.93 -39.74
C ARG A 48 -21.49 -4.70 -41.14
N LEU A 49 -21.50 -3.46 -41.62
CA LEU A 49 -21.89 -3.17 -43.00
C LEU A 49 -20.95 -3.81 -44.01
N ASP A 50 -19.65 -3.85 -43.70
CA ASP A 50 -18.66 -4.54 -44.51
C ASP A 50 -18.82 -6.06 -44.46
N GLU A 51 -18.99 -6.63 -43.25
CA GLU A 51 -19.27 -8.07 -43.03
C GLU A 51 -20.54 -8.55 -43.76
N TRP A 52 -21.55 -7.68 -43.90
CA TRP A 52 -22.82 -7.99 -44.60
C TRP A 52 -22.82 -7.65 -46.09
N ASP A 53 -21.70 -7.18 -46.64
CA ASP A 53 -21.59 -6.74 -48.04
C ASP A 53 -22.67 -5.73 -48.45
N ALA A 54 -22.99 -4.80 -47.54
CA ALA A 54 -24.04 -3.82 -47.77
C ALA A 54 -23.69 -2.90 -48.95
N ALA A 55 -24.62 -2.70 -49.88
CA ALA A 55 -24.41 -1.87 -51.08
C ALA A 55 -24.00 -0.41 -50.78
N ASP A 56 -24.39 0.11 -49.62
CA ASP A 56 -24.09 1.48 -49.17
C ASP A 56 -22.91 1.53 -48.16
N ARG A 57 -22.03 0.52 -48.14
CA ARG A 57 -20.86 0.54 -47.26
C ARG A 57 -19.82 1.57 -47.71
N PRO A 58 -19.03 2.15 -46.78
CA PRO A 58 -17.85 2.92 -47.17
C PRO A 58 -16.81 2.02 -47.85
N PRO A 59 -16.03 2.55 -48.82
CA PRO A 59 -15.08 1.76 -49.61
C PRO A 59 -13.84 1.30 -48.85
N ARG A 60 -13.64 1.76 -47.60
CA ARG A 60 -12.49 1.43 -46.76
C ARG A 60 -12.82 1.58 -45.28
N GLN A 61 -11.99 0.98 -44.43
CA GLN A 61 -12.03 1.21 -42.98
C GLN A 61 -11.76 2.69 -42.66
N LEU A 62 -12.60 3.27 -41.80
CA LEU A 62 -12.55 4.70 -41.45
C LEU A 62 -12.15 4.99 -40.00
N VAL A 63 -12.24 3.99 -39.12
CA VAL A 63 -11.92 4.09 -37.68
C VAL A 63 -10.75 3.17 -37.37
N PHE A 64 -9.64 3.76 -36.89
CA PHE A 64 -8.39 3.08 -36.58
C PHE A 64 -8.10 3.09 -35.07
N ASP A 65 -7.14 2.30 -34.62
CA ASP A 65 -6.79 2.23 -33.20
C ASP A 65 -6.26 3.57 -32.66
N SER A 66 -5.62 4.37 -33.51
CA SER A 66 -5.16 5.74 -33.20
C SER A 66 -6.30 6.73 -32.92
N ASP A 67 -7.54 6.43 -33.33
CA ASP A 67 -8.69 7.30 -33.06
C ASP A 67 -9.18 7.18 -31.62
N PHE A 68 -8.88 6.07 -30.95
CA PHE A 68 -9.33 5.85 -29.60
C PHE A 68 -8.47 6.66 -28.63
N PRO A 69 -9.07 7.30 -27.61
CA PRO A 69 -8.29 7.92 -26.56
C PRO A 69 -7.48 6.84 -25.84
N ILE A 70 -6.27 7.19 -25.44
CA ILE A 70 -5.46 6.36 -24.54
C ILE A 70 -6.31 6.13 -23.29
N ALA A 71 -6.53 4.86 -22.96
CA ALA A 71 -7.32 4.49 -21.82
C ALA A 71 -6.44 4.59 -20.58
N ASP A 72 -6.82 5.46 -19.64
CA ASP A 72 -6.26 5.40 -18.30
C ASP A 72 -6.72 4.09 -17.66
N GLU A 73 -5.81 3.36 -17.02
CA GLU A 73 -6.09 2.13 -16.27
C GLU A 73 -5.99 2.41 -14.76
N PRO A 74 -6.92 3.17 -14.17
CA PRO A 74 -6.90 3.40 -12.73
C PRO A 74 -7.12 2.08 -12.00
N LEU A 75 -6.49 1.94 -10.83
CA LEU A 75 -6.72 0.78 -9.98
C LEU A 75 -8.22 0.67 -9.64
N PRO A 76 -8.79 -0.55 -9.70
CA PRO A 76 -10.15 -0.79 -9.26
C PRO A 76 -10.38 -0.24 -7.86
N ARG A 77 -11.52 0.44 -7.67
CA ARG A 77 -11.93 0.89 -6.34
C ARG A 77 -12.46 -0.32 -5.60
N PHE A 78 -11.79 -0.74 -4.54
CA PHE A 78 -12.25 -1.76 -3.61
C PHE A 78 -12.41 -1.14 -2.21
N LEU A 79 -13.08 -1.84 -1.32
CA LEU A 79 -13.15 -1.48 0.10
C LEU A 79 -11.99 -2.17 0.81
N ASP A 80 -11.27 -1.43 1.64
CA ASP A 80 -10.35 -2.05 2.60
C ASP A 80 -11.10 -2.95 3.60
N ASP A 81 -10.36 -3.74 4.37
CA ASP A 81 -10.94 -4.72 5.29
C ASP A 81 -11.83 -4.08 6.36
N ALA A 82 -11.47 -2.89 6.84
CA ALA A 82 -12.24 -2.17 7.85
C ALA A 82 -13.57 -1.65 7.28
N ALA A 83 -13.54 -1.04 6.09
CA ALA A 83 -14.72 -0.57 5.38
C ALA A 83 -15.63 -1.72 4.96
N ALA A 84 -15.07 -2.83 4.48
CA ALA A 84 -15.82 -4.03 4.14
C ALA A 84 -16.53 -4.61 5.38
N ALA A 85 -15.84 -4.66 6.53
CA ALA A 85 -16.42 -5.11 7.79
C ALA A 85 -17.58 -4.20 8.25
N LYS A 86 -17.41 -2.86 8.20
CA LYS A 86 -18.47 -1.91 8.52
C LYS A 86 -19.69 -2.09 7.61
N LEU A 87 -19.47 -2.25 6.30
CA LEU A 87 -20.55 -2.49 5.34
C LEU A 87 -21.32 -3.78 5.65
N LEU A 88 -20.63 -4.88 5.91
CA LEU A 88 -21.27 -6.17 6.22
C LEU A 88 -22.00 -6.14 7.56
N ALA A 89 -21.45 -5.45 8.56
CA ALA A 89 -22.13 -5.23 9.83
C ALA A 89 -23.44 -4.43 9.64
N ALA A 90 -23.39 -3.31 8.90
CA ALA A 90 -24.58 -2.53 8.57
C ALA A 90 -25.61 -3.35 7.78
N ALA A 91 -25.15 -4.13 6.80
CA ALA A 91 -26.01 -5.01 6.01
C ALA A 91 -26.72 -6.04 6.89
N ARG A 92 -26.04 -6.68 7.85
CA ARG A 92 -26.64 -7.68 8.75
C ARG A 92 -27.72 -7.09 9.66
N SER A 93 -27.61 -5.81 9.99
CA SER A 93 -28.59 -5.09 10.80
C SER A 93 -29.75 -4.49 9.98
N ASP A 94 -29.75 -4.62 8.65
CA ASP A 94 -30.83 -4.10 7.81
C ASP A 94 -32.13 -4.88 8.10
N PRO A 95 -33.27 -4.22 8.40
CA PRO A 95 -34.53 -4.90 8.64
C PRO A 95 -35.05 -5.70 7.42
N ASP A 96 -34.72 -5.30 6.19
CA ASP A 96 -35.15 -6.02 4.97
C ASP A 96 -34.30 -7.29 4.75
N PRO A 97 -34.88 -8.51 4.84
CA PRO A 97 -34.17 -9.77 4.59
C PRO A 97 -33.49 -9.83 3.22
N PHE A 98 -34.09 -9.22 2.20
CA PHE A 98 -33.51 -9.19 0.87
C PHE A 98 -32.20 -8.40 0.87
N ASN A 99 -32.15 -7.25 1.54
CA ASN A 99 -30.94 -6.42 1.58
C ASN A 99 -29.79 -7.16 2.25
N ARG A 100 -30.07 -7.84 3.38
CA ARG A 100 -29.08 -8.67 4.09
C ARG A 100 -28.51 -9.73 3.17
N LEU A 101 -29.39 -10.54 2.57
CA LEU A 101 -29.01 -11.65 1.69
C LEU A 101 -28.28 -11.16 0.43
N ALA A 102 -28.77 -10.09 -0.20
CA ALA A 102 -28.20 -9.53 -1.42
C ALA A 102 -26.77 -9.02 -1.24
N ILE A 103 -26.48 -8.37 -0.11
CA ILE A 103 -25.13 -7.89 0.19
C ILE A 103 -24.23 -9.07 0.55
N GLU A 104 -24.70 -10.00 1.39
CA GLU A 104 -23.91 -11.14 1.85
C GLU A 104 -23.53 -12.07 0.69
N ILE A 105 -24.45 -12.33 -0.26
CA ILE A 105 -24.17 -13.15 -1.45
C ILE A 105 -23.14 -12.47 -2.35
N LEU A 106 -23.27 -11.16 -2.62
CA LEU A 106 -22.34 -10.42 -3.47
C LEU A 106 -20.94 -10.34 -2.85
N ALA A 107 -20.87 -10.07 -1.55
CA ALA A 107 -19.60 -9.94 -0.84
C ALA A 107 -18.85 -11.27 -0.71
N ARG A 108 -19.56 -12.39 -0.51
CA ARG A 108 -18.92 -13.70 -0.28
C ARG A 108 -18.64 -14.49 -1.54
N THR A 109 -19.38 -14.25 -2.62
CA THR A 109 -19.21 -15.00 -3.89
C THR A 109 -18.51 -14.17 -4.97
N GLY A 110 -18.50 -12.84 -4.83
CA GLY A 110 -17.94 -11.92 -5.82
C GLY A 110 -18.67 -11.98 -7.17
N MET A 111 -19.86 -12.56 -7.24
CA MET A 111 -20.61 -12.68 -8.49
C MET A 111 -21.09 -11.33 -9.01
N ARG A 112 -21.39 -11.25 -10.30
CA ARG A 112 -21.97 -10.04 -10.87
C ARG A 112 -23.41 -9.91 -10.40
N ARG A 113 -23.89 -8.67 -10.24
CA ARG A 113 -25.31 -8.40 -9.96
C ARG A 113 -26.25 -9.10 -10.95
N SER A 114 -25.91 -9.09 -12.24
CA SER A 114 -26.72 -9.76 -13.27
C SER A 114 -26.71 -11.29 -13.12
N GLU A 115 -25.63 -11.87 -12.60
CA GLU A 115 -25.55 -13.30 -12.29
C GLU A 115 -26.45 -13.62 -11.10
N MET A 116 -26.38 -12.81 -10.03
CA MET A 116 -27.26 -12.93 -8.87
C MET A 116 -28.75 -12.90 -9.27
N LEU A 117 -29.16 -11.91 -10.08
CA LEU A 117 -30.54 -11.79 -10.54
C LEU A 117 -31.00 -12.94 -11.44
N GLY A 118 -30.06 -13.65 -12.06
CA GLY A 118 -30.33 -14.81 -12.90
C GLY A 118 -30.28 -16.15 -12.15
N LEU A 119 -30.00 -16.15 -10.85
CA LEU A 119 -30.02 -17.38 -10.05
C LEU A 119 -31.43 -17.96 -10.00
N THR A 120 -31.53 -19.28 -10.11
CA THR A 120 -32.76 -20.05 -10.01
C THR A 120 -32.87 -20.72 -8.64
N ILE A 121 -34.07 -21.19 -8.29
CA ILE A 121 -34.33 -21.83 -6.99
C ILE A 121 -33.49 -23.08 -6.72
N ASP A 122 -33.05 -23.77 -7.78
CA ASP A 122 -32.21 -24.96 -7.76
C ASP A 122 -30.70 -24.64 -7.84
N ALA A 123 -30.32 -23.36 -7.74
CA ALA A 123 -28.92 -22.95 -7.85
C ALA A 123 -28.04 -23.48 -6.70
N VAL A 124 -28.62 -23.81 -5.55
CA VAL A 124 -27.88 -24.39 -4.42
C VAL A 124 -27.83 -25.90 -4.58
N VAL A 125 -26.62 -26.44 -4.69
CA VAL A 125 -26.37 -27.87 -4.82
C VAL A 125 -25.49 -28.36 -3.68
N GLN A 126 -25.62 -29.63 -3.32
CA GLN A 126 -24.73 -30.28 -2.35
C GLN A 126 -23.73 -31.16 -3.09
N ILE A 127 -22.44 -30.97 -2.82
CA ILE A 127 -21.35 -31.77 -3.39
C ILE A 127 -20.52 -32.29 -2.22
N GLY A 128 -20.61 -33.60 -1.96
CA GLY A 128 -20.05 -34.20 -0.75
C GLY A 128 -20.72 -33.65 0.51
N SER A 129 -19.92 -33.21 1.47
CA SER A 129 -20.39 -32.63 2.74
C SER A 129 -20.65 -31.12 2.67
N ALA A 130 -20.33 -30.45 1.55
CA ALA A 130 -20.42 -29.01 1.42
C ALA A 130 -21.53 -28.56 0.46
N TYR A 131 -22.09 -27.38 0.73
CA TYR A 131 -23.02 -26.71 -0.18
C TYR A 131 -22.26 -25.80 -1.14
N TRP A 132 -22.74 -25.74 -2.38
CA TRP A 132 -22.19 -24.96 -3.46
C TRP A 132 -23.29 -24.20 -4.16
N LEU A 133 -22.94 -23.03 -4.69
CA LEU A 133 -23.80 -22.23 -5.52
C LEU A 133 -23.37 -22.40 -6.97
N ARG A 134 -24.25 -22.97 -7.78
CA ARG A 134 -24.12 -23.02 -9.22
C ARG A 134 -24.49 -21.65 -9.78
N VAL A 135 -23.53 -20.99 -10.41
CA VAL A 135 -23.76 -19.70 -11.08
C VAL A 135 -23.89 -19.98 -12.58
N PRO A 136 -25.13 -19.99 -13.11
CA PRO A 136 -25.39 -20.43 -14.47
C PRO A 136 -24.76 -19.48 -15.49
N VAL A 137 -24.67 -20.00 -16.72
CA VAL A 137 -24.08 -19.36 -17.90
C VAL A 137 -24.64 -17.96 -18.12
N GLY A 138 -23.92 -16.94 -17.63
CA GLY A 138 -24.21 -15.54 -17.89
C GLY A 138 -23.50 -15.01 -19.14
N LYS A 139 -23.37 -13.68 -19.26
CA LYS A 139 -22.62 -12.95 -20.32
C LYS A 139 -21.20 -13.48 -20.58
N MET A 140 -20.63 -14.22 -19.63
CA MET A 140 -19.29 -14.81 -19.73
C MET A 140 -19.25 -16.19 -20.41
N HIS A 141 -20.40 -16.83 -20.63
CA HIS A 141 -20.54 -18.17 -21.22
C HIS A 141 -19.85 -19.32 -20.45
N THR A 142 -19.66 -19.17 -19.14
CA THR A 142 -19.03 -20.18 -18.27
C THR A 142 -19.89 -20.43 -17.04
N ASP A 143 -20.32 -21.69 -16.84
CA ASP A 143 -20.92 -22.17 -15.60
C ASP A 143 -19.81 -22.35 -14.55
N ARG A 144 -20.09 -22.08 -13.28
CA ARG A 144 -19.13 -22.30 -12.20
C ARG A 144 -19.82 -22.61 -10.88
N TYR A 145 -19.11 -23.34 -10.04
CA TYR A 145 -19.53 -23.62 -8.68
C TYR A 145 -18.73 -22.75 -7.71
N VAL A 146 -19.44 -22.08 -6.80
CA VAL A 146 -18.84 -21.27 -5.73
C VAL A 146 -19.19 -21.94 -4.40
N PRO A 147 -18.21 -22.26 -3.54
CA PRO A 147 -18.50 -22.88 -2.25
C PRO A 147 -19.32 -21.91 -1.39
N LEU A 148 -20.40 -22.41 -0.78
CA LEU A 148 -21.26 -21.61 0.08
C LEU A 148 -20.77 -21.65 1.52
N HIS A 149 -20.55 -20.46 2.07
CA HIS A 149 -20.35 -20.32 3.50
C HIS A 149 -21.63 -20.73 4.26
N PRO A 150 -21.55 -21.46 5.39
CA PRO A 150 -22.72 -21.95 6.12
C PRO A 150 -23.75 -20.87 6.44
N GLN A 151 -23.29 -19.71 6.92
CA GLN A 151 -24.17 -18.56 7.18
C GLN A 151 -24.94 -18.07 5.94
N LEU A 152 -24.32 -18.11 4.76
CA LEU A 152 -24.98 -17.71 3.52
C LEU A 152 -26.02 -18.76 3.09
N LYS A 153 -25.75 -20.04 3.33
CA LYS A 153 -26.74 -21.12 3.14
C LYS A 153 -27.97 -20.91 4.02
N THR A 154 -27.79 -20.60 5.30
CA THR A 154 -28.91 -20.29 6.20
C THR A 154 -29.75 -19.12 5.69
N LEU A 155 -29.13 -18.01 5.26
CA LEU A 155 -29.87 -16.87 4.70
C LEU A 155 -30.63 -17.21 3.42
N LEU A 156 -30.08 -18.09 2.58
CA LEU A 156 -30.75 -18.57 1.37
C LEU A 156 -31.95 -19.45 1.70
N ASP A 157 -31.81 -20.34 2.69
CA ASP A 157 -32.90 -21.21 3.15
C ASP A 157 -34.03 -20.39 3.76
N ASP A 158 -33.71 -19.44 4.63
CA ASP A 158 -34.69 -18.52 5.23
C ASP A 158 -35.44 -17.74 4.16
N TRP A 159 -34.73 -17.28 3.12
CA TRP A 159 -35.36 -16.58 1.99
C TRP A 159 -36.31 -17.48 1.20
N LEU A 160 -35.90 -18.72 0.94
CA LEU A 160 -36.72 -19.70 0.22
C LEU A 160 -37.95 -20.14 1.03
N LEU A 161 -37.86 -20.18 2.35
CA LEU A 161 -38.98 -20.51 3.23
C LEU A 161 -40.13 -19.51 3.12
N HIS A 162 -39.82 -18.23 2.88
CA HIS A 162 -40.82 -17.16 2.72
C HIS A 162 -41.25 -16.94 1.26
N ARG A 163 -40.82 -17.82 0.35
CA ARG A 163 -41.20 -17.73 -1.06
C ARG A 163 -42.69 -18.08 -1.22
N PRO A 164 -43.51 -17.23 -1.86
CA PRO A 164 -44.91 -17.54 -2.12
C PRO A 164 -45.09 -18.85 -2.91
N GLU A 165 -46.02 -19.69 -2.46
CA GLU A 165 -46.43 -20.89 -3.19
C GLU A 165 -47.09 -20.54 -4.54
N GLY A 166 -46.95 -21.40 -5.54
CA GLY A 166 -47.59 -21.22 -6.85
C GLY A 166 -46.96 -20.18 -7.79
N LEU A 167 -45.78 -19.64 -7.46
CA LEU A 167 -45.04 -18.74 -8.34
C LEU A 167 -44.61 -19.43 -9.65
N ARG A 168 -45.01 -18.87 -10.79
CA ARG A 168 -44.59 -19.36 -12.13
C ARG A 168 -43.12 -19.10 -12.46
N SER A 169 -42.47 -18.17 -11.77
CA SER A 169 -41.05 -17.85 -11.98
C SER A 169 -40.14 -18.84 -11.25
N ASN A 170 -39.11 -19.33 -11.93
CA ASN A 170 -38.07 -20.18 -11.33
C ASN A 170 -36.90 -19.37 -10.74
N LEU A 171 -36.93 -18.03 -10.83
CA LEU A 171 -35.86 -17.17 -10.31
C LEU A 171 -35.84 -17.18 -8.79
N LEU A 172 -34.64 -17.27 -8.21
CA LEU A 172 -34.41 -17.30 -6.77
C LEU A 172 -34.91 -16.02 -6.07
N PHE A 173 -34.64 -14.86 -6.69
CA PHE A 173 -34.99 -13.56 -6.12
C PHE A 173 -36.25 -12.98 -6.77
N THR A 174 -37.35 -13.03 -6.03
CA THR A 174 -38.63 -12.43 -6.41
C THR A 174 -39.12 -11.50 -5.31
N ASP A 175 -39.82 -10.45 -5.71
CA ASP A 175 -40.46 -9.46 -4.84
C ASP A 175 -41.91 -9.30 -5.23
N HIS A 176 -42.84 -9.54 -4.30
CA HIS A 176 -44.28 -9.56 -4.58
C HIS A 176 -44.64 -10.39 -5.85
N GLY A 177 -43.96 -11.52 -6.01
CA GLY A 177 -44.14 -12.44 -7.13
C GLY A 177 -43.56 -12.01 -8.48
N ARG A 178 -42.81 -10.90 -8.53
CA ARG A 178 -42.10 -10.42 -9.73
C ARG A 178 -40.59 -10.56 -9.57
N PRO A 179 -39.82 -10.72 -10.65
CA PRO A 179 -38.36 -10.71 -10.56
C PRO A 179 -37.83 -9.42 -9.94
N VAL A 180 -36.83 -9.53 -9.06
CA VAL A 180 -36.19 -8.36 -8.46
C VAL A 180 -35.46 -7.54 -9.53
N ASN A 181 -35.56 -6.22 -9.45
CA ASN A 181 -34.82 -5.31 -10.33
C ASN A 181 -33.39 -5.06 -9.81
N ALA A 182 -32.46 -4.89 -10.75
CA ALA A 182 -31.10 -4.43 -10.52
C ALA A 182 -30.98 -3.15 -9.67
N SER A 183 -31.97 -2.25 -9.75
CA SER A 183 -32.03 -1.04 -8.92
C SER A 183 -32.22 -1.33 -7.43
N ARG A 184 -32.93 -2.41 -7.06
CA ARG A 184 -33.13 -2.80 -5.66
C ARG A 184 -31.82 -3.21 -5.01
N ILE A 185 -30.98 -3.95 -5.73
CA ILE A 185 -29.64 -4.34 -5.26
C ILE A 185 -28.74 -3.11 -5.10
N GLU A 186 -28.78 -2.16 -6.05
CA GLU A 186 -28.03 -0.90 -5.91
C GLU A 186 -28.50 -0.09 -4.71
N ALA A 187 -29.81 -0.02 -4.47
CA ALA A 187 -30.39 0.66 -3.33
C ALA A 187 -29.98 -0.01 -2.01
N ALA A 188 -29.99 -1.33 -1.94
CA ALA A 188 -29.53 -2.10 -0.78
C ALA A 188 -28.07 -1.79 -0.43
N VAL A 189 -27.16 -1.90 -1.41
CA VAL A 189 -25.74 -1.61 -1.22
C VAL A 189 -25.51 -0.15 -0.83
N ARG A 190 -26.23 0.79 -1.46
CA ARG A 190 -26.14 2.22 -1.12
C ARG A 190 -26.60 2.49 0.30
N LYS A 191 -27.75 1.94 0.70
CA LYS A 191 -28.30 2.10 2.06
C LYS A 191 -27.33 1.56 3.12
N ALA A 192 -26.78 0.37 2.91
CA ALA A 192 -25.81 -0.20 3.84
C ALA A 192 -24.51 0.64 3.90
N ALA A 193 -24.07 1.20 2.77
CA ALA A 193 -22.90 2.08 2.75
C ALA A 193 -23.15 3.39 3.51
N GLU A 194 -24.31 4.01 3.32
CA GLU A 194 -24.73 5.21 4.07
C GLU A 194 -24.77 4.94 5.58
N GLN A 195 -25.38 3.82 6.00
CA GLN A 195 -25.42 3.39 7.40
C GLN A 195 -24.04 3.09 7.99
N ALA A 196 -23.12 2.59 7.18
CA ALA A 196 -21.74 2.31 7.57
C ALA A 196 -20.85 3.57 7.60
N GLY A 197 -21.38 4.75 7.25
CA GLY A 197 -20.59 5.98 7.14
C GLY A 197 -19.58 5.96 5.99
N LEU A 198 -19.85 5.16 4.96
CA LEU A 198 -19.00 5.01 3.78
C LEU A 198 -19.49 5.93 2.65
N GLY A 199 -18.57 6.29 1.75
CA GLY A 199 -18.94 6.98 0.51
C GLY A 199 -19.75 6.10 -0.44
N ARG A 200 -19.85 6.52 -1.70
CA ARG A 200 -20.59 5.74 -2.71
C ARG A 200 -19.96 4.38 -2.95
N VAL A 201 -20.67 3.32 -2.55
CA VAL A 201 -20.34 1.92 -2.83
C VAL A 201 -21.28 1.36 -3.90
N THR A 202 -20.76 0.48 -4.76
CA THR A 202 -21.52 -0.20 -5.82
C THR A 202 -21.35 -1.72 -5.72
N PRO A 203 -22.30 -2.51 -6.24
CA PRO A 203 -22.21 -3.97 -6.22
C PRO A 203 -20.90 -4.54 -6.80
N HIS A 204 -20.35 -3.89 -7.83
CA HIS A 204 -19.10 -4.34 -8.44
C HIS A 204 -17.87 -4.09 -7.56
N GLN A 205 -17.92 -3.09 -6.66
CA GLN A 205 -16.84 -2.87 -5.69
C GLN A 205 -16.75 -4.04 -4.70
N LEU A 206 -17.86 -4.67 -4.31
CA LEU A 206 -17.84 -5.86 -3.44
C LEU A 206 -17.10 -7.03 -4.10
N ARG A 207 -17.28 -7.21 -5.42
CA ARG A 207 -16.50 -8.18 -6.19
C ARG A 207 -15.01 -7.84 -6.19
N HIS A 208 -14.66 -6.56 -6.38
CA HIS A 208 -13.26 -6.16 -6.32
C HIS A 208 -12.67 -6.36 -4.92
N THR A 209 -13.42 -6.03 -3.87
CA THR A 209 -13.06 -6.29 -2.48
C THR A 209 -12.76 -7.75 -2.24
N LEU A 210 -13.66 -8.67 -2.63
CA LEU A 210 -13.43 -10.11 -2.42
C LEU A 210 -12.16 -10.59 -3.13
N ALA A 211 -11.95 -10.20 -4.40
CA ALA A 211 -10.75 -10.58 -5.12
C ALA A 211 -9.48 -10.05 -4.47
N THR A 212 -9.45 -8.76 -4.11
CA THR A 212 -8.30 -8.15 -3.43
C THR A 212 -8.05 -8.80 -2.06
N GLN A 213 -9.11 -9.11 -1.30
CA GLN A 213 -8.99 -9.80 -0.02
C GLN A 213 -8.43 -11.21 -0.17
N ALA A 214 -8.86 -11.95 -1.19
CA ALA A 214 -8.41 -13.30 -1.47
C ALA A 214 -6.93 -13.33 -1.88
N ILE A 215 -6.51 -12.45 -2.79
CA ILE A 215 -5.12 -12.38 -3.23
C ILE A 215 -4.19 -11.92 -2.10
N ASN A 216 -4.61 -10.95 -1.29
CA ASN A 216 -3.85 -10.48 -0.11
C ASN A 216 -3.69 -11.57 0.96
N ARG A 217 -4.50 -12.64 0.89
CA ARG A 217 -4.48 -13.80 1.79
C ARG A 217 -3.91 -15.05 1.11
N GLY A 218 -3.21 -14.89 -0.02
CA GLY A 218 -2.46 -15.95 -0.67
C GLY A 218 -3.28 -16.89 -1.55
N MET A 219 -4.52 -16.53 -1.91
CA MET A 219 -5.27 -17.32 -2.89
C MET A 219 -4.63 -17.18 -4.28
N PHE A 220 -4.34 -18.32 -4.93
CA PHE A 220 -3.75 -18.34 -6.27
C PHE A 220 -4.62 -17.61 -7.31
N LEU A 221 -3.98 -16.94 -8.27
CA LEU A 221 -4.65 -16.10 -9.27
C LEU A 221 -5.63 -16.91 -10.12
N GLU A 222 -5.29 -18.15 -10.44
CA GLU A 222 -6.11 -19.12 -11.19
C GLU A 222 -7.38 -19.47 -10.41
N ALA A 223 -7.25 -19.71 -9.09
CA ALA A 223 -8.38 -20.00 -8.23
C ALA A 223 -9.33 -18.81 -8.12
N ILE A 224 -8.79 -17.58 -8.01
CA ILE A 224 -9.59 -16.34 -8.04
C ILE A 224 -10.28 -16.18 -9.40
N ALA A 225 -9.58 -16.46 -10.50
CA ALA A 225 -10.13 -16.38 -11.84
C ALA A 225 -11.32 -17.35 -12.01
N ALA A 226 -11.18 -18.58 -11.52
CA ALA A 226 -12.24 -19.58 -11.51
C ALA A 226 -13.43 -19.14 -10.64
N LEU A 227 -13.17 -18.71 -9.39
CA LEU A 227 -14.19 -18.20 -8.46
C LEU A 227 -15.01 -17.06 -9.06
N LEU A 228 -14.35 -16.15 -9.76
CA LEU A 228 -14.96 -14.97 -10.35
C LEU A 228 -15.54 -15.20 -11.76
N GLY A 229 -15.29 -16.35 -12.39
CA GLY A 229 -15.72 -16.62 -13.77
C GLY A 229 -15.03 -15.71 -14.79
N HIS A 230 -13.71 -15.59 -14.71
CA HIS A 230 -12.88 -14.87 -15.67
C HIS A 230 -12.44 -15.81 -16.81
N ARG A 231 -12.58 -15.34 -18.06
CA ARG A 231 -12.16 -16.10 -19.26
C ARG A 231 -10.66 -16.05 -19.52
N SER A 232 -9.96 -15.11 -18.91
CA SER A 232 -8.52 -14.94 -19.05
C SER A 232 -7.91 -14.43 -17.76
N LEU A 233 -6.69 -14.87 -17.46
CA LEU A 233 -5.93 -14.38 -16.31
C LEU A 233 -5.65 -12.87 -16.39
N SER A 234 -5.63 -12.29 -17.59
CA SER A 234 -5.53 -10.83 -17.76
C SER A 234 -6.63 -10.06 -17.04
N MET A 235 -7.85 -10.62 -16.94
CA MET A 235 -8.94 -10.00 -16.18
C MET A 235 -8.68 -10.03 -14.66
N THR A 236 -7.94 -11.03 -14.17
CA THR A 236 -7.62 -11.20 -12.75
C THR A 236 -6.36 -10.44 -12.35
N ARG A 237 -5.41 -10.24 -13.29
CA ARG A 237 -4.14 -9.51 -13.04
C ARG A 237 -4.33 -8.12 -12.47
N VAL A 238 -5.46 -7.47 -12.74
CA VAL A 238 -5.77 -6.15 -12.18
C VAL A 238 -5.76 -6.17 -10.64
N TYR A 239 -6.11 -7.30 -10.02
CA TYR A 239 -6.09 -7.46 -8.56
C TYR A 239 -4.69 -7.71 -8.01
N ALA A 240 -3.84 -8.40 -8.77
CA ALA A 240 -2.45 -8.62 -8.38
C ALA A 240 -1.68 -7.29 -8.27
N ARG A 241 -1.94 -6.34 -9.17
CA ARG A 241 -1.35 -4.98 -9.10
C ARG A 241 -1.74 -4.21 -7.82
N ILE A 242 -2.89 -4.51 -7.24
CA ILE A 242 -3.39 -3.84 -6.02
C ILE A 242 -2.74 -4.45 -4.77
N ALA A 243 -2.52 -5.76 -4.82
CA ALA A 243 -2.08 -6.59 -3.72
C ALA A 243 -0.59 -6.51 -3.43
N ASP A 244 0.13 -5.56 -4.04
CA ASP A 244 1.58 -5.55 -4.17
C ASP A 244 2.30 -5.16 -2.86
N ARG A 245 1.93 -5.83 -1.77
CA ARG A 245 2.70 -5.94 -0.54
C ARG A 245 4.09 -6.46 -0.84
N THR A 246 4.25 -7.34 -1.83
CA THR A 246 5.57 -7.79 -2.26
C THR A 246 6.42 -6.63 -2.75
N VAL A 247 5.90 -5.75 -3.63
CA VAL A 247 6.62 -4.53 -4.01
C VAL A 247 6.86 -3.61 -2.83
N ALA A 248 5.90 -3.45 -1.90
CA ALA A 248 6.12 -2.62 -0.72
C ALA A 248 7.23 -3.19 0.18
N ASP A 249 7.17 -4.47 0.51
CA ASP A 249 8.13 -5.17 1.38
C ASP A 249 9.52 -5.20 0.73
N GLU A 250 9.61 -5.48 -0.58
CA GLU A 250 10.86 -5.42 -1.35
C GLU A 250 11.42 -3.99 -1.44
N TYR A 251 10.55 -3.00 -1.67
CA TYR A 251 10.94 -1.59 -1.67
C TYR A 251 11.53 -1.19 -0.33
N PHE A 252 10.84 -1.47 0.79
CA PHE A 252 11.34 -1.13 2.11
C PHE A 252 12.65 -1.87 2.44
N ALA A 253 12.78 -3.14 2.07
CA ALA A 253 14.01 -3.91 2.26
C ALA A 253 15.20 -3.34 1.46
N VAL A 254 14.97 -2.79 0.27
CA VAL A 254 16.00 -2.11 -0.53
C VAL A 254 16.28 -0.72 0.04
N SER A 255 15.26 0.06 0.36
CA SER A 255 15.39 1.40 0.92
C SER A 255 16.17 1.39 2.23
N GLU A 256 15.92 0.44 3.12
CA GLU A 256 16.67 0.30 4.38
C GLU A 256 18.17 0.07 4.13
N LYS A 257 18.51 -0.76 3.13
CA LYS A 257 19.91 -0.98 2.73
C LYS A 257 20.56 0.26 2.12
N VAL A 258 19.79 1.04 1.37
CA VAL A 258 20.27 2.29 0.75
C VAL A 258 20.49 3.37 1.81
N GLU A 259 19.56 3.55 2.75
CA GLU A 259 19.71 4.49 3.86
C GLU A 259 20.93 4.11 4.73
N ALA A 260 21.15 2.81 4.99
CA ALA A 260 22.34 2.35 5.70
C ALA A 260 23.68 2.71 5.00
N LEU A 261 23.68 2.92 3.67
CA LEU A 261 24.86 3.43 2.96
C LEU A 261 25.06 4.93 3.16
N TYR A 262 23.99 5.71 3.29
CA TYR A 262 24.06 7.15 3.55
C TYR A 262 24.42 7.47 5.00
N ASP A 263 23.93 6.67 5.94
CA ASP A 263 24.21 6.81 7.38
C ASP A 263 25.54 6.19 7.80
N ALA A 264 26.23 5.49 6.89
CA ALA A 264 27.54 4.95 7.16
C ALA A 264 28.52 6.11 7.50
N PRO A 265 29.09 6.15 8.72
CA PRO A 265 30.00 7.21 9.09
C PRO A 265 31.14 7.24 8.10
N ARG A 266 31.37 8.41 7.49
CA ARG A 266 32.44 8.64 6.53
C ARG A 266 33.77 8.36 7.24
N ARG A 267 34.28 7.13 7.11
CA ARG A 267 35.60 6.77 7.61
C ARG A 267 36.61 7.54 6.76
N LEU A 268 37.13 8.62 7.33
CA LEU A 268 38.30 9.26 6.77
C LEU A 268 39.43 8.22 6.79
N PRO A 269 40.19 8.07 5.69
CA PRO A 269 41.36 7.19 5.66
C PRO A 269 42.32 7.56 6.80
N ALA A 270 42.86 6.58 7.53
CA ALA A 270 43.70 6.81 8.72
C ALA A 270 44.94 7.68 8.44
N ASP A 271 45.35 7.72 7.18
CA ASP A 271 46.42 8.52 6.57
C ASP A 271 46.07 10.03 6.42
N THR A 272 44.84 10.45 6.74
CA THR A 272 44.48 11.88 6.77
C THR A 272 44.88 12.61 8.06
N GLU A 273 45.29 11.90 9.13
CA GLU A 273 45.94 12.55 10.28
C GLU A 273 47.37 12.96 9.89
N GLY A 274 47.54 14.22 9.47
CA GLY A 274 48.86 14.82 9.30
C GLY A 274 49.66 14.86 10.61
N SER A 275 50.99 14.95 10.53
CA SER A 275 51.88 14.95 11.71
C SER A 275 51.48 15.99 12.76
N GLU A 276 50.99 17.14 12.31
CA GLU A 276 50.57 18.26 13.15
C GLU A 276 49.26 17.97 13.89
N MET A 277 48.29 17.27 13.28
CA MET A 277 47.08 16.84 13.98
C MET A 277 47.39 15.75 15.01
N GLY A 278 48.30 14.83 14.69
CA GLY A 278 48.81 13.84 15.65
C GLY A 278 49.56 14.48 16.82
N LYS A 279 50.32 15.56 16.59
CA LYS A 279 50.94 16.37 17.67
C LYS A 279 49.90 17.09 18.51
N LEU A 280 48.96 17.80 17.89
CA LEU A 280 47.90 18.53 18.61
C LEU A 280 47.08 17.61 19.49
N ARG A 281 46.76 16.40 19.03
CA ARG A 281 46.05 15.40 19.83
C ARG A 281 46.86 14.95 21.06
N ARG A 282 48.16 14.69 20.90
CA ARG A 282 49.07 14.37 22.02
C ARG A 282 49.24 15.54 22.99
N GLU A 283 49.18 16.77 22.51
CA GLU A 283 49.26 17.98 23.33
C GLU A 283 47.93 18.28 24.05
N MET A 284 46.78 18.11 23.40
CA MET A 284 45.43 18.31 23.97
C MET A 284 45.12 17.36 25.13
N HIS A 285 45.71 16.16 25.14
CA HIS A 285 45.50 15.20 26.23
C HIS A 285 46.33 15.46 27.48
N ARG A 286 47.22 16.46 27.47
CA ARG A 286 47.82 16.97 28.71
C ARG A 286 46.77 17.76 29.49
N ARG A 287 45.98 17.09 30.32
CA ARG A 287 45.27 17.79 31.41
C ARG A 287 46.33 18.59 32.18
N MET A 288 46.03 19.85 32.48
CA MET A 288 46.95 20.78 33.13
C MET A 288 46.56 20.97 34.60
N PRO A 289 47.05 20.13 35.53
CA PRO A 289 47.02 20.44 36.95
C PRO A 289 47.75 21.75 37.27
N GLY A 290 47.42 22.39 38.40
CA GLY A 290 47.99 23.69 38.77
C GLY A 290 49.53 23.72 38.92
N ASN A 291 50.17 22.56 39.09
CA ASN A 291 51.61 22.43 39.35
C ASN A 291 52.38 21.66 38.25
N GLY A 292 51.74 21.31 37.12
CA GLY A 292 52.36 20.52 36.06
C GLY A 292 51.38 19.94 35.04
N TYR A 293 51.74 18.79 34.46
CA TYR A 293 51.02 18.13 33.38
C TYR A 293 50.76 16.65 33.70
N CYS A 294 49.63 16.14 33.22
CA CYS A 294 49.37 14.70 33.19
C CYS A 294 49.98 14.08 31.92
N ALA A 295 50.93 13.15 32.08
CA ALA A 295 51.52 12.37 30.99
C ALA A 295 50.90 10.97 30.85
N ARG A 296 49.68 10.76 31.38
CA ARG A 296 48.98 9.46 31.27
C ARG A 296 48.58 9.20 29.80
N PRO A 297 48.87 8.00 29.25
CA PRO A 297 48.37 7.55 27.95
C PRO A 297 46.84 7.64 27.83
N VAL A 298 46.36 7.93 26.62
CA VAL A 298 44.94 8.22 26.33
C VAL A 298 44.06 6.97 26.53
N GLU A 299 44.64 5.80 26.39
CA GLU A 299 43.99 4.50 26.54
C GLU A 299 43.79 4.10 28.01
N MET A 300 44.34 4.86 28.97
CA MET A 300 44.21 4.60 30.40
C MET A 300 43.37 5.65 31.11
N ASP A 301 42.32 5.19 31.79
CA ASP A 301 41.46 6.06 32.60
C ASP A 301 42.15 6.57 33.88
N CYS A 302 41.73 7.74 34.35
CA CYS A 302 42.18 8.34 35.61
C CYS A 302 41.26 7.93 36.76
N HIS A 303 41.82 7.26 37.78
CA HIS A 303 41.08 6.98 39.03
C HIS A 303 41.32 8.01 40.15
N PHE A 304 42.22 8.99 39.94
CA PHE A 304 42.45 10.05 40.91
C PHE A 304 41.54 11.24 40.63
N GLU A 305 40.79 11.69 41.64
CA GLU A 305 39.87 12.82 41.52
C GLU A 305 40.49 14.17 41.94
N SER A 306 41.53 14.18 42.78
CA SER A 306 42.00 15.46 43.39
C SER A 306 43.50 15.60 43.70
N ILE A 307 44.31 14.53 43.67
CA ILE A 307 45.74 14.61 44.05
C ILE A 307 46.61 14.18 42.87
N CYS A 308 47.20 15.16 42.18
CA CYS A 308 48.02 14.90 40.99
C CYS A 308 49.52 14.84 41.33
N GLU A 309 49.98 15.59 42.33
CA GLU A 309 51.40 15.78 42.66
C GLU A 309 52.11 14.51 43.14
N SER A 310 51.34 13.51 43.60
CA SER A 310 51.83 12.18 43.99
C SER A 310 51.60 11.10 42.93
N CYS A 311 50.95 11.43 41.80
CA CYS A 311 50.69 10.47 40.73
C CYS A 311 51.97 10.14 39.95
N THR A 312 52.17 8.87 39.60
CA THR A 312 53.32 8.43 38.79
C THR A 312 53.34 9.00 37.38
N PHE A 313 52.17 9.34 36.82
CA PHE A 313 52.04 9.98 35.51
C PHE A 313 52.14 11.51 35.56
N PHE A 314 52.34 12.10 36.73
CA PHE A 314 52.48 13.54 36.88
C PHE A 314 53.91 13.98 36.54
N VAL A 315 54.00 14.95 35.64
CA VAL A 315 55.25 15.54 35.18
C VAL A 315 55.18 17.04 35.43
N THR A 316 56.23 17.60 36.02
CA THR A 316 56.36 19.05 36.21
C THR A 316 57.52 19.58 35.37
N THR A 317 57.59 20.89 35.15
CA THR A 317 58.62 21.55 34.34
C THR A 317 59.24 22.70 35.12
N ILE A 318 60.38 23.21 34.63
CA ILE A 318 61.12 24.29 35.28
C ILE A 318 60.26 25.55 35.53
N GLU A 319 59.25 25.78 34.69
CA GLU A 319 58.29 26.89 34.80
C GLU A 319 57.50 26.86 36.13
N PHE A 320 57.26 25.67 36.68
CA PHE A 320 56.52 25.51 37.93
C PHE A 320 57.39 25.58 39.19
N ARG A 321 58.74 25.62 39.05
CA ARG A 321 59.67 25.63 40.20
C ARG A 321 59.32 26.70 41.25
N PRO A 322 59.07 27.98 40.90
CA PRO A 322 58.76 28.99 41.92
C PRO A 322 57.46 28.70 42.69
N THR A 323 56.51 28.00 42.06
CA THR A 323 55.25 27.62 42.71
C THR A 323 55.46 26.40 43.61
N LEU A 324 56.26 25.42 43.18
CA LEU A 324 56.62 24.25 43.99
C LEU A 324 57.44 24.64 45.22
N GLU A 325 58.41 25.55 45.10
CA GLU A 325 59.20 26.07 46.22
C GLU A 325 58.30 26.79 47.24
N ARG A 326 57.39 27.68 46.77
CA ARG A 326 56.43 28.34 47.66
C ARG A 326 55.50 27.36 48.38
N GLN A 327 55.05 26.30 47.71
CA GLN A 327 54.18 25.30 48.33
C GLN A 327 54.92 24.39 49.30
N ARG A 328 56.19 24.06 49.03
CA ARG A 328 57.08 23.40 49.99
C ARG A 328 57.29 24.28 51.23
N ASP A 329 57.63 25.56 51.04
CA ASP A 329 57.92 26.48 52.14
C ASP A 329 56.66 26.73 53.00
N ASP A 330 55.48 26.84 52.38
CA ASP A 330 54.19 26.90 53.08
C ASP A 330 53.90 25.61 53.88
N ALA A 331 54.22 24.45 53.31
CA ALA A 331 54.06 23.17 54.00
C ALA A 331 55.00 23.05 55.20
N ALA A 332 56.27 23.46 55.05
CA ALA A 332 57.26 23.49 56.13
C ALA A 332 56.83 24.45 57.25
N ALA A 333 56.39 25.67 56.90
CA ALA A 333 55.90 26.66 57.86
C ALA A 333 54.68 26.17 58.66
N LYS A 334 53.86 25.28 58.07
CA LYS A 334 52.68 24.68 58.70
C LYS A 334 52.95 23.32 59.36
N GLY A 335 54.19 22.83 59.35
CA GLY A 335 54.57 21.53 59.91
C GLY A 335 53.98 20.32 59.15
N GLN A 336 53.66 20.47 57.87
CA GLN A 336 53.04 19.43 57.04
C GLN A 336 54.08 18.51 56.37
N VAL A 337 54.75 17.68 57.17
CA VAL A 337 55.91 16.86 56.75
C VAL A 337 55.66 16.02 55.49
N ALA A 338 54.49 15.35 55.39
CA ALA A 338 54.17 14.52 54.23
C ALA A 338 54.01 15.33 52.94
N ARG A 339 53.53 16.57 53.04
CA ARG A 339 53.31 17.46 51.89
C ARG A 339 54.62 18.10 51.45
N GLU A 340 55.47 18.47 52.40
CA GLU A 340 56.84 18.95 52.17
C GLU A 340 57.65 17.90 51.37
N GLN A 341 57.63 16.63 51.78
CA GLN A 341 58.31 15.53 51.10
C GLN A 341 57.87 15.34 49.63
N ILE A 342 56.58 15.53 49.33
CA ILE A 342 56.07 15.45 47.95
C ILE A 342 56.72 16.54 47.08
N PHE A 343 56.78 17.78 47.58
CA PHE A 343 57.36 18.89 46.83
C PHE A 343 58.88 18.80 46.73
N ASP A 344 59.58 18.33 47.77
CA ASP A 344 61.01 18.04 47.68
C ASP A 344 61.32 16.97 46.63
N GLY A 345 60.51 15.92 46.57
CA GLY A 345 60.64 14.89 45.54
C GLY A 345 60.35 15.40 44.12
N LEU A 346 59.50 16.43 43.97
CA LEU A 346 59.26 17.09 42.68
C LEU A 346 60.41 18.01 42.28
N LEU A 347 60.93 18.80 43.21
CA LEU A 347 62.06 19.70 43.00
C LEU A 347 63.35 18.93 42.69
N SER A 348 63.62 17.83 43.39
CA SER A 348 64.77 16.96 43.12
C SER A 348 64.71 16.33 41.72
N ARG A 349 63.53 15.88 41.27
CA ARG A 349 63.33 15.38 39.90
C ARG A 349 63.57 16.46 38.85
N LEU A 350 63.16 17.70 39.13
CA LEU A 350 63.44 18.84 38.24
C LEU A 350 64.93 19.14 38.13
N ASP A 351 65.68 19.06 39.24
CA ASP A 351 67.13 19.29 39.25
C ASP A 351 67.88 18.20 38.45
N GLN A 352 67.43 16.95 38.56
CA GLN A 352 67.98 15.82 37.80
C GLN A 352 67.70 15.90 36.29
N GLN A 353 66.58 16.51 35.88
CA GLN A 353 66.24 16.70 34.46
C GLN A 353 66.93 17.93 33.83
N ALA A 354 67.46 18.84 34.65
CA ALA A 354 68.15 20.05 34.20
C ALA A 354 69.69 19.90 34.11
N SER A 355 70.23 18.79 34.62
CA SER A 355 71.63 18.35 34.46
C SER A 355 71.76 17.43 33.25
#